data_AF-A0A8J4PQI4-F1
#
_entry.id   AF-A0A8J4PQI4-F1
#
_cell.length_a   1.000
_cell.length_b   1.000
_cell.length_c   1.000
_cell.angle_alpha   90.00
_cell.angle_beta   90.00
_cell.angle_gamma   90.00
#
_symmetry.space_group_name_H-M   'P 1'
#
loop_
_entity.id
_entity.type
_entity.pdbx_description
1 polymer ?
#
loop_
_entity_poly.entity_id
_entity_poly.type
_entity_poly.pdbx_seq_one_letter_code
_entity_poly.pdbx_strand_id
1 'polypeptide(L)'
;MDTFYLIWRNQYIRRLIRNIQCRDLLISVKDEYLNDNHQHLSLFTAQNKLDFNISIGYTDTFERYIANQHRNLVNVLSILEGDLDLEQLEGGHVQKLSLKINNDTKICGRLPQSLTYLNIYLKYGQNPPVGQHLLDNLPTSLKTLHLPFHYIPTSKWIVPDTLTNLDYESSFQSLQWLVVPDNRVFKNCVLEIDDSPQEAFEWLHKNKWVNNIKIRCEFTASTIPSHVKTISIKDNCEANLLPSTLQSLSHLALKSLDLLSCPIELKHNVLPKSLERLSIDDYGLPLQPGVLPPNLHTLYLSGFNHPLAIGTLPNSLTKLRIGSYNQPLLPFVLPNKLKKLRMFSYKQPSIGPDTLPSSLVLLDIASFTGTLESFCQPLPLLHKLIINSYNQSLALLLTKTKRLVLWLKTIPNPQKDGTCLNLINTSIESLHLSCSMKSILYPKTLPSTLKYLTLYNVNIKSKGVLPTSCIYLKSVNQTINPDLIPNSVTYIKK
;
A
#
# COMPACT_ATOMS: atom_id res chain seq x y z
N MET A 1 -0.16 5.88 29.81
CA MET A 1 -0.23 4.91 28.68
C MET A 1 0.43 5.62 27.50
N ASP A 2 1.75 5.77 27.58
CA ASP A 2 2.42 6.87 26.91
C ASP A 2 3.41 6.31 25.89
N THR A 3 3.09 6.45 24.61
CA THR A 3 4.04 6.23 23.52
C THR A 3 4.83 7.52 23.34
N PHE A 4 6.11 7.54 23.71
CA PHE A 4 6.97 8.70 23.54
C PHE A 4 7.55 8.75 22.13
N TYR A 5 7.38 9.89 21.45
CA TYR A 5 8.10 10.24 20.22
C TYR A 5 9.26 11.18 20.60
N LEU A 6 10.50 10.70 20.46
CA LEU A 6 11.70 11.48 20.72
C LEU A 6 12.53 11.58 19.44
N ILE A 7 12.68 12.79 18.92
CA ILE A 7 13.62 13.15 17.84
C ILE A 7 14.68 14.04 18.49
N TRP A 8 15.93 13.58 18.66
CA TRP A 8 16.96 14.33 19.39
C TRP A 8 18.31 14.38 18.68
N ARG A 9 18.95 15.56 18.79
CA ARG A 9 20.34 15.84 18.43
C ARG A 9 21.25 15.45 19.60
N ASN A 10 22.30 14.68 19.29
CA ASN A 10 23.33 14.15 20.20
C ASN A 10 23.82 15.22 21.19
N GLN A 11 23.44 15.17 22.48
CA GLN A 11 24.37 14.91 23.61
C GLN A 11 23.64 14.65 24.96
N TYR A 12 22.30 14.66 25.00
CA TYR A 12 21.51 14.51 26.25
C TYR A 12 21.05 13.08 26.57
N ILE A 13 21.46 12.09 25.78
CA ILE A 13 20.97 10.69 25.82
C ILE A 13 21.24 10.00 27.18
N ARG A 14 22.33 10.37 27.88
CA ARG A 14 22.79 9.65 29.07
C ARG A 14 21.91 9.83 30.33
N ARG A 15 21.15 10.93 30.45
CA ARG A 15 20.38 11.24 31.68
C ARG A 15 18.90 10.84 31.63
N LEU A 16 18.29 10.77 30.44
CA LEU A 16 16.85 10.51 30.30
C LEU A 16 16.46 9.03 30.31
N ILE A 17 17.32 8.12 29.81
CA ILE A 17 17.01 6.68 29.72
C ILE A 17 16.85 6.02 31.09
N ARG A 18 17.44 6.60 32.15
CA ARG A 18 17.36 6.06 33.53
C ARG A 18 15.93 5.98 34.10
N ASN A 19 14.97 6.75 33.58
CA ASN A 19 13.67 6.94 34.25
C ASN A 19 12.43 6.61 33.39
N ILE A 20 12.60 6.01 32.20
CA ILE A 20 11.45 5.74 31.30
C ILE A 20 10.85 4.37 31.62
N GLN A 21 9.64 4.37 32.21
CA GLN A 21 8.77 3.19 32.31
C GLN A 21 7.66 3.31 31.26
N CYS A 22 7.90 2.83 30.03
CA CYS A 22 6.88 2.81 28.96
C CYS A 22 6.77 1.41 28.35
N ARG A 23 5.61 1.09 27.76
CA ARG A 23 5.32 -0.22 27.13
C ARG A 23 5.71 -0.30 25.65
N ASP A 24 5.80 0.84 24.96
CA ASP A 24 6.15 0.94 23.54
C ASP A 24 7.12 2.12 23.33
N LEU A 25 8.27 1.91 22.69
CA LEU A 25 9.24 2.96 22.36
C LEU A 25 9.57 2.93 20.87
N LEU A 26 9.38 4.06 20.18
CA LEU A 26 9.69 4.20 18.76
C LEU A 26 10.85 5.19 18.60
N ILE A 27 12.00 4.74 18.09
CA ILE A 27 13.18 5.57 17.87
C ILE A 27 13.40 5.72 16.36
N SER A 28 13.42 6.97 15.88
CA SER A 28 13.75 7.32 14.49
C SER A 28 14.98 8.21 14.50
N VAL A 29 16.10 7.73 13.95
CA VAL A 29 17.31 8.54 13.74
C VAL A 29 17.33 9.00 12.28
N LYS A 30 17.54 10.29 12.06
CA LYS A 30 17.73 10.89 10.73
C LYS A 30 19.13 11.46 10.68
N ASP A 31 19.93 11.04 9.71
CA ASP A 31 21.23 11.65 9.46
C ASP A 31 21.10 12.90 8.57
N GLU A 32 21.68 13.99 9.06
CA GLU A 32 22.25 15.05 8.25
C GLU A 32 23.77 14.98 8.48
N TYR A 33 24.53 14.82 7.40
CA TYR A 33 25.99 14.70 7.33
C TYR A 33 26.74 15.37 8.49
N LEU A 34 27.39 14.55 9.33
CA LEU A 34 28.42 15.02 10.26
C LEU A 34 29.61 14.05 10.19
N ASN A 35 30.67 14.52 9.54
CA ASN A 35 32.03 14.06 9.79
C ASN A 35 32.34 14.41 11.25
N ASP A 36 32.62 13.41 12.09
CA ASP A 36 33.84 13.38 12.89
C ASP A 36 33.91 12.15 13.81
N ASN A 37 35.12 11.63 13.92
CA ASN A 37 35.51 10.47 14.69
C ASN A 37 35.32 10.67 16.21
N HIS A 38 35.05 9.55 16.88
CA HIS A 38 34.92 9.31 18.33
C HIS A 38 33.52 9.40 18.93
N GLN A 39 33.03 8.24 19.42
CA GLN A 39 32.39 8.14 20.74
C GLN A 39 32.21 6.68 21.22
N HIS A 40 32.74 6.39 22.41
CA HIS A 40 32.42 5.22 23.22
C HIS A 40 31.02 5.35 23.84
N LEU A 41 30.23 4.27 23.85
CA LEU A 41 28.92 4.20 24.50
C LEU A 41 28.84 3.05 25.53
N SER A 42 28.21 3.34 26.67
CA SER A 42 27.91 2.40 27.76
C SER A 42 26.41 2.48 28.10
N LEU A 43 25.69 1.37 28.24
CA LEU A 43 24.26 1.24 28.60
C LEU A 43 24.08 0.15 29.66
N PHE A 44 23.12 0.39 30.56
CA PHE A 44 22.71 -0.45 31.68
C PHE A 44 21.31 -1.04 31.44
N THR A 45 21.04 -2.21 32.03
CA THR A 45 19.86 -3.07 31.81
C THR A 45 18.58 -2.57 32.50
N ALA A 46 17.43 -2.76 31.83
CA ALA A 46 16.09 -2.61 32.41
C ALA A 46 15.26 -3.90 32.19
N GLN A 47 14.50 -4.31 33.21
CA GLN A 47 14.01 -5.68 33.41
C GLN A 47 12.65 -6.04 32.77
N ASN A 48 12.14 -5.36 31.72
CA ASN A 48 10.80 -5.66 31.18
C ASN A 48 10.71 -5.77 29.65
N LYS A 49 9.84 -6.69 29.20
CA LYS A 49 9.46 -6.95 27.79
C LYS A 49 8.90 -5.67 27.14
N LEU A 50 9.51 -5.26 26.04
CA LEU A 50 9.20 -4.04 25.30
C LEU A 50 9.23 -4.34 23.79
N ASP A 51 8.20 -3.89 23.08
CA ASP A 51 8.14 -3.94 21.62
C ASP A 51 8.87 -2.72 21.04
N PHE A 52 9.89 -2.92 20.19
CA PHE A 52 10.66 -1.85 19.54
C PHE A 52 10.49 -1.84 18.02
N ASN A 53 10.41 -0.67 17.40
CA ASN A 53 10.66 -0.56 15.96
C ASN A 53 11.87 0.36 15.80
N ILE A 54 12.96 -0.21 15.31
CA ILE A 54 14.22 0.49 15.08
C ILE A 54 14.32 0.77 13.58
N SER A 55 14.79 1.94 13.17
CA SER A 55 15.17 2.19 11.77
C SER A 55 16.42 3.04 11.83
N ILE A 56 17.57 2.40 11.60
CA ILE A 56 18.89 3.04 11.68
C ILE A 56 19.37 3.21 10.25
N GLY A 57 19.81 4.40 9.85
CA GLY A 57 20.70 4.56 8.70
C GLY A 57 22.10 4.81 9.25
N TYR A 58 23.11 4.17 8.65
CA TYR A 58 24.55 4.28 8.91
C TYR A 58 24.99 4.41 10.37
N THR A 59 25.59 3.36 10.93
CA THR A 59 26.75 3.42 11.86
C THR A 59 27.19 2.01 12.27
N ASP A 60 28.35 1.55 11.78
CA ASP A 60 28.98 0.25 12.09
C ASP A 60 29.18 -0.04 13.60
N THR A 61 29.08 0.99 14.45
CA THR A 61 29.35 0.90 15.89
C THR A 61 28.10 0.81 16.77
N PHE A 62 26.93 1.22 16.27
CA PHE A 62 25.69 1.23 17.07
C PHE A 62 25.00 -0.15 17.09
N GLU A 63 25.16 -0.94 16.03
CA GLU A 63 24.57 -2.26 15.83
C GLU A 63 25.08 -3.31 16.83
N ARG A 64 26.40 -3.34 17.07
CA ARG A 64 27.04 -4.28 18.02
C ARG A 64 26.65 -4.04 19.49
N TYR A 65 26.15 -2.84 19.81
CA TYR A 65 25.93 -2.43 21.20
C TYR A 65 24.51 -2.73 21.70
N ILE A 66 23.48 -2.60 20.86
CA ILE A 66 22.09 -2.85 21.25
C ILE A 66 21.79 -4.36 21.33
N ALA A 67 22.29 -5.17 20.39
CA ALA A 67 22.06 -6.62 20.37
C ALA A 67 22.59 -7.31 21.64
N ASN A 68 23.73 -6.87 22.17
CA ASN A 68 24.35 -7.47 23.35
C ASN A 68 23.69 -7.12 24.70
N GLN A 69 22.96 -6.00 24.81
CA GLN A 69 22.48 -5.48 26.10
C GLN A 69 20.98 -5.71 26.38
N HIS A 70 20.17 -6.10 25.38
CA HIS A 70 18.73 -6.28 25.55
C HIS A 70 18.20 -7.63 25.02
N ARG A 71 18.32 -8.68 25.84
CA ARG A 71 17.80 -10.05 25.56
C ARG A 71 16.27 -10.16 25.41
N ASN A 72 15.52 -9.07 25.61
CA ASN A 72 14.04 -9.04 25.65
C ASN A 72 13.37 -8.20 24.55
N LEU A 73 14.11 -7.80 23.50
CA LEU A 73 13.54 -6.99 22.41
C LEU A 73 12.60 -7.82 21.55
N VAL A 74 11.32 -7.45 21.57
CA VAL A 74 10.33 -7.93 20.60
C VAL A 74 10.25 -6.87 19.52
N ASN A 75 10.36 -7.27 18.25
CA ASN A 75 10.43 -6.42 17.06
C ASN A 75 11.80 -5.71 16.91
N VAL A 76 12.53 -6.07 15.86
CA VAL A 76 13.71 -5.34 15.39
C VAL A 76 13.48 -5.08 13.90
N LEU A 77 13.44 -3.80 13.53
CA LEU A 77 13.65 -3.37 12.16
C LEU A 77 15.10 -2.88 12.12
N SER A 78 15.89 -3.33 11.16
CA SER A 78 17.25 -2.85 10.99
C SER A 78 17.56 -2.76 9.51
N ILE A 79 18.11 -1.63 9.11
CA ILE A 79 18.82 -1.48 7.85
C ILE A 79 20.26 -1.77 8.23
N LEU A 80 20.82 -2.86 7.73
CA LEU A 80 22.18 -3.28 8.05
C LEU A 80 22.99 -3.14 6.77
N GLU A 81 24.09 -2.40 6.82
CA GLU A 81 25.00 -2.21 5.69
C GLU A 81 26.29 -2.98 5.97
N GLY A 82 26.55 -4.07 5.22
CA GLY A 82 27.71 -4.95 5.43
C GLY A 82 27.34 -6.43 5.37
N ASP A 83 28.32 -7.32 5.58
CA ASP A 83 28.08 -8.75 5.82
C ASP A 83 27.40 -8.93 7.18
N LEU A 84 26.28 -9.63 7.19
CA LEU A 84 25.40 -9.79 8.34
C LEU A 84 25.70 -11.10 9.07
N ASP A 85 26.18 -11.01 10.31
CA ASP A 85 26.31 -12.16 11.22
C ASP A 85 25.14 -12.18 12.22
N LEU A 86 24.23 -13.14 12.02
CA LEU A 86 23.01 -13.33 12.81
C LEU A 86 23.24 -14.10 14.12
N GLU A 87 24.42 -14.70 14.36
CA GLU A 87 24.69 -15.42 15.63
C GLU A 87 24.49 -14.52 16.86
N GLN A 88 24.71 -13.22 16.70
CA GLN A 88 24.52 -12.23 17.77
C GLN A 88 23.05 -12.04 18.19
N LEU A 89 22.09 -12.54 17.40
CA LEU A 89 20.65 -12.48 17.70
C LEU A 89 20.13 -13.76 18.38
N GLU A 90 20.94 -14.83 18.45
CA GLU A 90 20.52 -16.17 18.91
C GLU A 90 20.08 -16.21 20.38
N GLY A 91 20.45 -15.19 21.18
CA GLY A 91 20.09 -15.06 22.61
C GLY A 91 18.84 -14.23 22.94
N GLY A 92 18.12 -13.69 21.94
CA GLY A 92 16.99 -12.77 22.14
C GLY A 92 15.61 -13.33 21.73
N HIS A 93 14.54 -12.86 22.38
CA HIS A 93 13.14 -13.19 22.02
C HIS A 93 12.60 -12.36 20.83
N VAL A 94 13.30 -12.36 19.71
CA VAL A 94 12.87 -11.63 18.51
C VAL A 94 11.74 -12.40 17.82
N GLN A 95 10.55 -11.80 17.69
CA GLN A 95 9.39 -12.41 17.01
C GLN A 95 9.17 -11.91 15.59
N LYS A 96 9.62 -10.70 15.27
CA LYS A 96 9.52 -10.10 13.94
C LYS A 96 10.83 -9.41 13.58
N LEU A 97 11.30 -9.67 12.37
CA LEU A 97 12.51 -9.10 11.83
C LEU A 97 12.23 -8.57 10.43
N SER A 98 12.66 -7.34 10.13
CA SER A 98 12.71 -6.83 8.76
C SER A 98 14.11 -6.33 8.47
N LEU A 99 14.70 -6.86 7.40
CA LEU A 99 16.06 -6.61 6.97
C LEU A 99 16.05 -5.84 5.66
N LYS A 100 16.69 -4.68 5.65
CA LYS A 100 17.10 -4.02 4.40
C LYS A 100 18.53 -4.42 4.11
N ILE A 101 18.77 -5.13 3.01
CA ILE A 101 20.11 -5.59 2.63
C ILE A 101 20.59 -4.91 1.35
N ASN A 102 21.91 -4.73 1.24
CA ASN A 102 22.55 -4.39 -0.02
C ASN A 102 22.68 -5.65 -0.86
N ASN A 103 23.00 -5.49 -2.15
CA ASN A 103 23.24 -6.62 -3.04
C ASN A 103 24.34 -7.51 -2.45
N ASP A 104 25.54 -6.98 -2.22
CA ASP A 104 26.70 -7.79 -1.81
C ASP A 104 26.71 -8.25 -0.34
N THR A 105 25.62 -8.05 0.42
CA THR A 105 25.51 -8.47 1.81
C THR A 105 25.42 -10.00 1.91
N LYS A 106 26.46 -10.66 2.44
CA LYS A 106 26.35 -12.05 2.88
C LYS A 106 25.56 -12.12 4.18
N ILE A 107 24.63 -13.07 4.28
CA ILE A 107 23.92 -13.36 5.52
C ILE A 107 24.46 -14.67 6.08
N CYS A 108 25.12 -14.61 7.22
CA CYS A 108 25.70 -15.72 7.95
C CYS A 108 25.05 -15.85 9.33
N GLY A 109 25.16 -17.01 9.97
CA GLY A 109 24.65 -17.25 11.31
C GLY A 109 23.20 -17.77 11.37
N ARG A 110 22.71 -18.03 12.59
CA ARG A 110 21.38 -18.62 12.84
C ARG A 110 20.34 -17.56 13.20
N LEU A 111 19.15 -17.69 12.63
CA LEU A 111 18.02 -16.83 13.00
C LEU A 111 17.47 -17.21 14.38
N PRO A 112 16.92 -16.24 15.14
CA PRO A 112 16.32 -16.51 16.45
C PRO A 112 15.19 -17.55 16.35
N GLN A 113 15.21 -18.58 17.21
CA GLN A 113 14.20 -19.64 17.19
C GLN A 113 12.78 -19.16 17.55
N SER A 114 12.63 -17.97 18.14
CA SER A 114 11.33 -17.34 18.41
C SER A 114 10.73 -16.56 17.23
N LEU A 115 11.43 -16.47 16.10
CA LEU A 115 11.05 -15.61 14.99
C LEU A 115 9.84 -16.14 14.23
N THR A 116 8.75 -15.37 14.21
CA THR A 116 7.49 -15.73 13.53
C THR A 116 7.27 -14.96 12.22
N TYR A 117 8.01 -13.87 12.00
CA TYR A 117 7.91 -13.02 10.81
C TYR A 117 9.29 -12.58 10.36
N LEU A 118 9.60 -12.79 9.09
CA LEU A 118 10.81 -12.32 8.45
C LEU A 118 10.46 -11.61 7.14
N ASN A 119 10.99 -10.40 6.96
CA ASN A 119 10.85 -9.65 5.72
C ASN A 119 12.21 -9.16 5.27
N ILE A 120 12.60 -9.47 4.04
CA ILE A 120 13.89 -9.08 3.48
C ILE A 120 13.64 -8.26 2.21
N TYR A 121 14.21 -7.06 2.16
CA TYR A 121 14.09 -6.18 1.00
C TYR A 121 15.46 -5.62 0.59
N LEU A 122 15.68 -5.53 -0.72
CA LEU A 122 16.93 -5.01 -1.29
C LEU A 122 16.91 -3.47 -1.36
N LYS A 123 18.05 -2.82 -1.08
CA LYS A 123 18.19 -1.36 -1.10
C LYS A 123 18.20 -0.78 -2.53
N TYR A 124 18.73 -1.50 -3.52
CA TYR A 124 18.86 -1.05 -4.91
C TYR A 124 18.48 -2.16 -5.90
N GLY A 125 17.74 -1.79 -6.96
CA GLY A 125 17.09 -2.72 -7.90
C GLY A 125 18.00 -3.26 -9.00
N GLN A 126 19.14 -3.86 -8.66
CA GLN A 126 19.90 -4.72 -9.57
C GLN A 126 20.23 -6.04 -8.90
N ASN A 127 20.48 -7.08 -9.70
CA ASN A 127 20.54 -8.49 -9.31
C ASN A 127 21.30 -8.74 -7.98
N PRO A 128 20.71 -9.52 -7.05
CA PRO A 128 21.43 -9.92 -5.86
C PRO A 128 22.56 -10.87 -6.26
N PRO A 129 23.70 -10.84 -5.55
CA PRO A 129 24.61 -11.94 -5.50
C PRO A 129 23.92 -13.11 -4.80
N VAL A 130 24.32 -14.28 -5.25
CA VAL A 130 23.94 -15.61 -4.76
C VAL A 130 23.93 -15.64 -3.23
N GLY A 131 22.75 -15.62 -2.62
CA GLY A 131 22.61 -15.68 -1.17
C GLY A 131 22.77 -17.11 -0.68
N GLN A 132 24.00 -17.48 -0.28
CA GLN A 132 24.31 -18.78 0.31
C GLN A 132 23.64 -18.93 1.69
N HIS A 133 22.85 -20.00 1.86
CA HIS A 133 22.39 -20.59 3.13
C HIS A 133 21.33 -19.88 4.01
N LEU A 134 20.72 -18.76 3.58
CA LEU A 134 19.65 -18.12 4.38
C LEU A 134 18.49 -19.07 4.68
N LEU A 135 18.00 -19.78 3.65
CA LEU A 135 16.84 -20.66 3.77
C LEU A 135 17.13 -21.90 4.62
N ASP A 136 18.39 -22.34 4.67
CA ASP A 136 18.82 -23.53 5.41
C ASP A 136 18.72 -23.32 6.94
N ASN A 137 18.76 -22.07 7.41
CA ASN A 137 18.77 -21.71 8.83
C ASN A 137 17.48 -21.04 9.33
N LEU A 138 16.37 -21.21 8.60
CA LEU A 138 15.09 -20.62 9.02
C LEU A 138 14.53 -21.31 10.28
N PRO A 139 14.02 -20.54 11.25
CA PRO A 139 13.54 -21.10 12.50
C PRO A 139 12.20 -21.80 12.31
N THR A 140 11.98 -22.87 13.07
CA THR A 140 10.76 -23.69 12.96
C THR A 140 9.49 -22.92 13.35
N SER A 141 9.61 -21.83 14.13
CA SER A 141 8.47 -21.00 14.54
C SER A 141 7.99 -20.00 13.47
N LEU A 142 8.68 -19.92 12.32
CA LEU A 142 8.40 -18.93 11.28
C LEU A 142 7.03 -19.15 10.63
N LYS A 143 6.18 -18.12 10.64
CA LYS A 143 4.83 -18.14 10.05
C LYS A 143 4.70 -17.33 8.78
N THR A 144 5.53 -16.28 8.64
CA THR A 144 5.51 -15.37 7.49
C THR A 144 6.92 -15.08 7.02
N LEU A 145 7.14 -15.24 5.71
CA LEU A 145 8.40 -14.94 5.04
C LEU A 145 8.14 -14.07 3.80
N HIS A 146 8.82 -12.94 3.71
CA HIS A 146 8.90 -12.14 2.49
C HIS A 146 10.34 -12.17 1.98
N LEU A 147 10.51 -12.74 0.79
CA LEU A 147 11.79 -12.81 0.10
C LEU A 147 11.91 -11.67 -0.92
N PRO A 148 13.13 -11.16 -1.15
CA PRO A 148 13.33 -10.13 -2.14
C PRO A 148 13.13 -10.70 -3.55
N PHE A 149 12.70 -9.83 -4.45
CA PHE A 149 12.59 -10.12 -5.88
C PHE A 149 13.94 -10.59 -6.43
N HIS A 150 13.94 -11.67 -7.23
CA HIS A 150 15.14 -12.32 -7.77
C HIS A 150 16.13 -12.92 -6.75
N TYR A 151 15.75 -13.15 -5.50
CA TYR A 151 16.53 -14.04 -4.64
C TYR A 151 16.70 -15.41 -5.34
N ILE A 152 17.89 -16.00 -5.31
CA ILE A 152 18.14 -17.33 -5.87
C ILE A 152 18.67 -18.22 -4.74
N PRO A 153 17.91 -19.24 -4.31
CA PRO A 153 18.39 -20.24 -3.37
C PRO A 153 19.60 -21.00 -3.93
N THR A 154 20.53 -21.36 -3.06
CA THR A 154 21.71 -22.17 -3.43
C THR A 154 21.50 -23.68 -3.26
N SER A 155 20.42 -24.06 -2.59
CA SER A 155 20.07 -25.42 -2.21
C SER A 155 18.56 -25.61 -2.30
N LYS A 156 18.10 -26.86 -2.40
CA LYS A 156 16.68 -27.18 -2.34
C LYS A 156 16.17 -26.88 -0.93
N TRP A 157 15.15 -26.05 -0.83
CA TRP A 157 14.54 -25.68 0.44
C TRP A 157 13.15 -26.31 0.58
N ILE A 158 12.98 -27.11 1.61
CA ILE A 158 11.69 -27.69 1.98
C ILE A 158 10.96 -26.68 2.85
N VAL A 159 9.82 -26.18 2.36
CA VAL A 159 9.05 -25.14 3.04
C VAL A 159 8.39 -25.73 4.30
N PRO A 160 8.74 -25.26 5.52
CA PRO A 160 8.23 -25.82 6.77
C PRO A 160 6.72 -25.63 6.94
N ASP A 161 6.03 -26.63 7.48
CA ASP A 161 4.56 -26.61 7.66
C ASP A 161 4.04 -25.47 8.54
N THR A 162 4.92 -24.90 9.37
CA THR A 162 4.62 -23.73 10.19
C THR A 162 4.48 -22.45 9.36
N LEU A 163 5.05 -22.42 8.14
CA LEU A 163 4.98 -21.27 7.24
C LEU A 163 3.62 -21.18 6.56
N THR A 164 2.83 -20.19 7.02
CA THR A 164 1.47 -19.92 6.52
C THR A 164 1.42 -18.85 5.44
N ASN A 165 2.40 -17.95 5.39
CA ASN A 165 2.48 -16.89 4.39
C ASN A 165 3.88 -16.85 3.79
N LEU A 166 3.94 -16.97 2.47
CA LEU A 166 5.15 -16.77 1.68
C LEU A 166 4.84 -15.72 0.62
N ASP A 167 5.70 -14.72 0.55
CA ASP A 167 5.69 -13.68 -0.45
C ASP A 167 7.00 -13.77 -1.22
N TYR A 168 6.89 -14.19 -2.48
CA TYR A 168 8.04 -14.49 -3.32
C TYR A 168 7.66 -14.44 -4.78
N GLU A 169 8.04 -13.35 -5.45
CA GLU A 169 7.95 -13.17 -6.90
C GLU A 169 9.35 -13.39 -7.47
N SER A 170 9.54 -14.41 -8.31
CA SER A 170 10.84 -14.71 -8.89
C SER A 170 10.74 -15.57 -10.16
N SER A 171 11.87 -15.73 -10.84
CA SER A 171 12.00 -16.54 -12.05
C SER A 171 11.88 -18.03 -11.76
N PHE A 172 11.61 -18.81 -12.80
CA PHE A 172 11.68 -20.27 -12.75
C PHE A 172 12.99 -20.79 -12.14
N GLN A 173 14.13 -20.20 -12.51
CA GLN A 173 15.44 -20.62 -12.01
C GLN A 173 15.57 -20.55 -10.49
N SER A 174 14.79 -19.68 -9.86
CA SER A 174 14.81 -19.43 -8.42
C SER A 174 13.73 -20.23 -7.68
N LEU A 175 12.52 -20.27 -8.23
CA LEU A 175 11.37 -20.94 -7.62
C LEU A 175 11.48 -22.46 -7.65
N GLN A 176 12.18 -23.04 -8.64
CA GLN A 176 12.35 -24.49 -8.74
C GLN A 176 13.08 -25.12 -7.54
N TRP A 177 13.78 -24.31 -6.75
CA TRP A 177 14.47 -24.74 -5.54
C TRP A 177 13.54 -24.89 -4.32
N LEU A 178 12.31 -24.40 -4.40
CA LEU A 178 11.33 -24.51 -3.31
C LEU A 178 10.52 -25.80 -3.45
N VAL A 179 10.40 -26.54 -2.36
CA VAL A 179 9.57 -27.75 -2.27
C VAL A 179 8.50 -27.53 -1.20
N VAL A 180 7.23 -27.56 -1.60
CA VAL A 180 6.07 -27.44 -0.70
C VAL A 180 5.36 -28.81 -0.62
N PRO A 181 5.66 -29.65 0.38
CA PRO A 181 5.24 -31.06 0.38
C PRO A 181 3.72 -31.27 0.40
N ASP A 182 2.99 -30.43 1.14
CA ASP A 182 1.53 -30.47 1.26
C ASP A 182 0.80 -29.72 0.14
N ASN A 183 1.57 -29.10 -0.77
CA ASN A 183 1.07 -28.31 -1.89
C ASN A 183 0.11 -27.18 -1.48
N ARG A 184 0.27 -26.64 -0.25
CA ARG A 184 -0.52 -25.49 0.23
C ARG A 184 -0.26 -24.26 -0.61
N VAL A 185 -1.32 -23.58 -1.03
CA VAL A 185 -1.23 -22.43 -1.94
C VAL A 185 -0.82 -21.16 -1.19
N PHE A 186 0.23 -20.49 -1.67
CA PHE A 186 0.64 -19.19 -1.15
C PHE A 186 0.15 -18.06 -2.05
N LYS A 187 -0.65 -17.16 -1.46
CA LYS A 187 -1.37 -16.12 -2.21
C LYS A 187 -0.47 -15.12 -2.94
N ASN A 188 0.72 -14.84 -2.39
CA ASN A 188 1.66 -13.84 -2.90
C ASN A 188 2.88 -14.46 -3.60
N CYS A 189 2.87 -15.78 -3.84
CA CYS A 189 3.89 -16.39 -4.68
C CYS A 189 3.54 -16.20 -6.15
N VAL A 190 4.50 -15.74 -6.93
CA VAL A 190 4.35 -15.43 -8.36
C VAL A 190 5.54 -15.98 -9.12
N LEU A 191 5.28 -16.81 -10.13
CA LEU A 191 6.30 -17.31 -11.06
C LEU A 191 6.44 -16.38 -12.26
N GLU A 192 7.63 -15.80 -12.47
CA GLU A 192 8.00 -15.09 -13.69
C GLU A 192 8.56 -16.05 -14.75
N ILE A 193 8.03 -15.95 -15.97
CA ILE A 193 8.39 -16.77 -17.13
C ILE A 193 8.82 -15.83 -18.27
N ASP A 194 10.15 -15.76 -18.51
CA ASP A 194 10.76 -14.76 -19.40
C ASP A 194 11.38 -15.38 -20.68
N ASP A 195 12.23 -16.43 -20.61
CA ASP A 195 12.94 -16.94 -21.82
C ASP A 195 12.91 -18.48 -21.99
N SER A 196 12.50 -19.24 -20.97
CA SER A 196 12.46 -20.73 -21.01
C SER A 196 11.07 -21.27 -20.65
N PRO A 197 10.06 -21.07 -21.51
CA PRO A 197 8.67 -21.33 -21.17
C PRO A 197 8.38 -22.82 -20.91
N GLN A 198 8.98 -23.73 -21.68
CA GLN A 198 8.61 -25.15 -21.62
C GLN A 198 8.88 -25.78 -20.25
N GLU A 199 10.11 -25.67 -19.74
CA GLU A 199 10.47 -26.22 -18.42
C GLU A 199 9.67 -25.56 -17.30
N ALA A 200 9.44 -24.25 -17.40
CA ALA A 200 8.65 -23.51 -16.42
C ALA A 200 7.19 -23.99 -16.38
N PHE A 201 6.55 -24.21 -17.54
CA PHE A 201 5.19 -24.74 -17.60
C PHE A 201 5.11 -26.20 -17.14
N GLU A 202 6.06 -27.05 -17.53
CA GLU A 202 6.14 -28.45 -17.04
C GLU A 202 6.32 -28.51 -15.52
N TRP A 203 7.14 -27.63 -14.95
CA TRP A 203 7.29 -27.49 -13.51
C TRP A 203 6.01 -27.00 -12.85
N LEU A 204 5.32 -26.02 -13.45
CA LEU A 204 4.06 -25.49 -12.95
C LEU A 204 2.93 -26.54 -12.94
N HIS A 205 2.92 -27.47 -13.90
CA HIS A 205 2.00 -28.62 -13.88
C HIS A 205 2.18 -29.50 -12.64
N LYS A 206 3.42 -29.65 -12.16
CA LYS A 206 3.76 -30.45 -10.98
C LYS A 206 3.55 -29.71 -9.66
N ASN A 207 3.64 -28.37 -9.67
CA ASN A 207 3.63 -27.51 -8.48
C ASN A 207 2.36 -26.66 -8.40
N LYS A 208 1.27 -27.23 -7.86
CA LYS A 208 -0.05 -26.54 -7.81
C LYS A 208 -0.17 -25.48 -6.73
N TRP A 209 0.82 -25.39 -5.84
CA TRP A 209 0.90 -24.37 -4.80
C TRP A 209 1.18 -22.97 -5.37
N VAL A 210 1.74 -22.88 -6.59
CA VAL A 210 1.90 -21.64 -7.36
C VAL A 210 0.73 -21.52 -8.33
N ASN A 211 -0.13 -20.51 -8.13
CA ASN A 211 -1.28 -20.27 -9.00
C ASN A 211 -1.35 -18.84 -9.57
N ASN A 212 -0.33 -18.02 -9.29
CA ASN A 212 -0.15 -16.72 -9.92
C ASN A 212 1.11 -16.78 -10.79
N ILE A 213 0.99 -16.36 -12.04
CA ILE A 213 2.10 -16.36 -12.99
C ILE A 213 2.19 -15.01 -13.69
N LYS A 214 3.42 -14.65 -14.07
CA LYS A 214 3.74 -13.47 -14.86
C LYS A 214 4.54 -13.92 -16.06
N ILE A 215 4.02 -13.65 -17.24
CA ILE A 215 4.55 -14.14 -18.51
C ILE A 215 5.05 -12.94 -19.31
N ARG A 216 6.31 -13.00 -19.73
CA ARG A 216 6.96 -12.02 -20.62
C ARG A 216 7.41 -12.61 -21.95
N CYS A 217 7.10 -13.89 -22.17
CA CYS A 217 7.40 -14.63 -23.40
C CYS A 217 6.12 -15.04 -24.13
N GLU A 218 6.30 -15.62 -25.31
CA GLU A 218 5.23 -16.32 -26.03
C GLU A 218 4.80 -17.58 -25.28
N PHE A 219 3.50 -17.88 -25.35
CA PHE A 219 2.92 -19.09 -24.78
C PHE A 219 1.65 -19.47 -25.52
N THR A 220 1.26 -20.75 -25.41
CA THR A 220 -0.04 -21.24 -25.88
C THR A 220 -0.96 -21.44 -24.69
N ALA A 221 -2.26 -21.15 -24.85
CA ALA A 221 -3.20 -21.28 -23.74
C ALA A 221 -3.26 -22.71 -23.16
N SER A 222 -2.94 -23.74 -23.96
CA SER A 222 -2.89 -25.15 -23.56
C SER A 222 -1.74 -25.48 -22.60
N THR A 223 -0.68 -24.68 -22.52
CA THR A 223 0.44 -24.94 -21.59
C THR A 223 0.15 -24.45 -20.17
N ILE A 224 -0.94 -23.70 -19.97
CA ILE A 224 -1.29 -23.17 -18.65
C ILE A 224 -2.14 -24.19 -17.88
N PRO A 225 -1.70 -24.63 -16.69
CA PRO A 225 -2.47 -25.58 -15.88
C PRO A 225 -3.78 -24.99 -15.33
N SER A 226 -4.79 -25.85 -15.15
CA SER A 226 -6.13 -25.47 -14.64
C SER A 226 -6.15 -24.90 -13.21
N HIS A 227 -5.10 -25.14 -12.43
CA HIS A 227 -4.97 -24.64 -11.07
C HIS A 227 -4.60 -23.15 -11.02
N VAL A 228 -4.03 -22.60 -12.10
CA VAL A 228 -3.66 -21.18 -12.22
C VAL A 228 -4.92 -20.31 -12.12
N LYS A 229 -4.83 -19.24 -11.31
CA LYS A 229 -5.93 -18.30 -11.03
C LYS A 229 -5.61 -16.87 -11.43
N THR A 230 -4.35 -16.51 -11.48
CA THR A 230 -3.91 -15.15 -11.83
C THR A 230 -2.84 -15.23 -12.91
N ILE A 231 -3.01 -14.43 -13.97
CA ILE A 231 -2.01 -14.29 -15.02
C ILE A 231 -1.74 -12.79 -15.18
N SER A 232 -0.46 -12.42 -15.14
CA SER A 232 0.02 -11.13 -15.62
C SER A 232 0.76 -11.36 -16.93
N ILE A 233 0.41 -10.64 -17.98
CA ILE A 233 1.11 -10.67 -19.26
C ILE A 233 1.77 -9.31 -19.44
N LYS A 234 3.07 -9.28 -19.71
CA LYS A 234 3.81 -8.04 -19.91
C LYS A 234 4.62 -8.11 -21.20
N ASP A 235 4.67 -7.00 -21.94
CA ASP A 235 5.55 -6.82 -23.10
C ASP A 235 5.39 -7.95 -24.14
N ASN A 236 4.18 -8.49 -24.32
CA ASN A 236 3.97 -9.60 -25.25
C ASN A 236 4.20 -9.15 -26.71
N CYS A 237 5.25 -9.71 -27.32
CA CYS A 237 5.83 -9.28 -28.59
C CYS A 237 4.92 -9.44 -29.81
N GLU A 238 3.87 -10.27 -29.74
CA GLU A 238 2.90 -10.43 -30.82
C GLU A 238 1.48 -9.97 -30.42
N ALA A 239 1.27 -8.65 -30.48
CA ALA A 239 -0.04 -8.01 -30.24
C ALA A 239 -1.21 -8.64 -31.02
N ASN A 240 -0.92 -9.25 -32.18
CA ASN A 240 -1.93 -9.81 -33.08
C ASN A 240 -2.51 -11.15 -32.61
N LEU A 241 -1.74 -11.97 -31.87
CA LEU A 241 -2.21 -13.28 -31.38
C LEU A 241 -2.77 -13.25 -29.96
N LEU A 242 -2.49 -12.18 -29.20
CA LEU A 242 -2.98 -12.07 -27.83
C LEU A 242 -4.50 -12.24 -27.70
N PRO A 243 -5.37 -11.69 -28.57
CA PRO A 243 -6.81 -11.90 -28.47
C PRO A 243 -7.26 -13.37 -28.57
N SER A 244 -6.70 -14.15 -29.51
CA SER A 244 -7.04 -15.57 -29.67
C SER A 244 -6.48 -16.42 -28.53
N THR A 245 -5.30 -16.08 -28.02
CA THR A 245 -4.73 -16.69 -26.81
C THR A 245 -5.64 -16.45 -25.61
N LEU A 246 -6.07 -15.21 -25.35
CA LEU A 246 -6.98 -14.89 -24.24
C LEU A 246 -8.33 -15.60 -24.36
N GLN A 247 -8.89 -15.69 -25.56
CA GLN A 247 -10.12 -16.44 -25.80
C GLN A 247 -9.92 -17.93 -25.47
N SER A 248 -8.77 -18.48 -25.85
CA SER A 248 -8.44 -19.87 -25.58
C SER A 248 -8.27 -20.16 -24.08
N LEU A 249 -7.94 -19.16 -23.26
CA LEU A 249 -7.90 -19.29 -21.78
C LEU A 249 -9.30 -19.45 -21.14
N SER A 250 -10.39 -19.35 -21.91
CA SER A 250 -11.76 -19.48 -21.38
C SER A 250 -12.07 -20.83 -20.72
N HIS A 251 -11.31 -21.88 -21.03
CA HIS A 251 -11.41 -23.18 -20.36
C HIS A 251 -10.89 -23.16 -18.91
N LEU A 252 -10.10 -22.15 -18.55
CA LEU A 252 -9.54 -21.98 -17.22
C LEU A 252 -10.48 -21.15 -16.33
N ALA A 253 -10.58 -21.54 -15.07
CA ALA A 253 -11.29 -20.75 -14.05
C ALA A 253 -10.39 -19.63 -13.49
N LEU A 254 -9.97 -18.71 -14.37
CA LEU A 254 -9.13 -17.55 -14.05
C LEU A 254 -9.93 -16.52 -13.27
N LYS A 255 -9.33 -15.99 -12.20
CA LYS A 255 -9.92 -14.94 -11.35
C LYS A 255 -9.36 -13.56 -11.67
N SER A 256 -8.09 -13.46 -12.05
CA SER A 256 -7.40 -12.19 -12.25
C SER A 256 -6.55 -12.24 -13.52
N LEU A 257 -6.66 -11.19 -14.33
CA LEU A 257 -5.84 -10.99 -15.52
C LEU A 257 -5.29 -9.56 -15.52
N ASP A 258 -3.97 -9.44 -15.60
CA ASP A 258 -3.27 -8.16 -15.71
C ASP A 258 -2.55 -8.10 -17.06
N LEU A 259 -2.88 -7.12 -17.90
CA LEU A 259 -2.27 -6.90 -19.21
C LEU A 259 -1.44 -5.62 -19.13
N LEU A 260 -0.12 -5.77 -19.13
CA LEU A 260 0.85 -4.70 -18.92
C LEU A 260 1.57 -4.43 -20.25
N SER A 261 1.50 -3.19 -20.75
CA SER A 261 2.13 -2.82 -22.04
C SER A 261 1.72 -3.72 -23.22
N CYS A 262 0.49 -4.23 -23.22
CA CYS A 262 -0.01 -5.12 -24.26
C CYS A 262 -1.05 -4.38 -25.13
N PRO A 263 -0.72 -3.96 -26.36
CA PRO A 263 -1.70 -3.34 -27.24
C PRO A 263 -2.74 -4.39 -27.63
N ILE A 264 -3.99 -4.19 -27.19
CA ILE A 264 -5.09 -5.10 -27.45
C ILE A 264 -6.37 -4.33 -27.75
N GLU A 265 -7.10 -4.76 -28.77
CA GLU A 265 -8.49 -4.36 -29.00
C GLU A 265 -9.41 -5.39 -28.35
N LEU A 266 -10.19 -4.98 -27.33
CA LEU A 266 -11.13 -5.89 -26.70
C LEU A 266 -12.41 -6.01 -27.55
N LYS A 267 -12.62 -7.20 -28.11
CA LYS A 267 -13.86 -7.61 -28.77
C LYS A 267 -14.66 -8.57 -27.90
N HIS A 268 -15.90 -8.82 -28.32
CA HIS A 268 -16.76 -9.81 -27.67
C HIS A 268 -16.05 -11.17 -27.55
N ASN A 269 -16.19 -11.81 -26.38
CA ASN A 269 -15.64 -13.13 -26.07
C ASN A 269 -14.11 -13.28 -26.10
N VAL A 270 -13.34 -12.17 -26.17
CA VAL A 270 -11.87 -12.22 -26.04
C VAL A 270 -11.45 -12.56 -24.61
N LEU A 271 -12.16 -12.02 -23.61
CA LEU A 271 -11.81 -12.18 -22.20
C LEU A 271 -12.51 -13.42 -21.59
N PRO A 272 -11.83 -14.22 -20.76
CA PRO A 272 -12.45 -15.32 -20.02
C PRO A 272 -13.61 -14.85 -19.13
N LYS A 273 -14.76 -15.54 -19.21
CA LYS A 273 -15.99 -15.15 -18.50
C LYS A 273 -15.91 -15.29 -16.98
N SER A 274 -14.95 -16.06 -16.47
CA SER A 274 -14.72 -16.29 -15.03
C SER A 274 -14.01 -15.14 -14.33
N LEU A 275 -13.46 -14.16 -15.07
CA LEU A 275 -12.65 -13.10 -14.49
C LEU A 275 -13.42 -12.26 -13.47
N GLU A 276 -12.82 -12.10 -12.29
CA GLU A 276 -13.29 -11.25 -11.20
C GLU A 276 -12.49 -9.93 -11.12
N ARG A 277 -11.23 -9.94 -11.59
CA ARG A 277 -10.35 -8.78 -11.70
C ARG A 277 -9.71 -8.70 -13.09
N LEU A 278 -9.71 -7.50 -13.64
CA LEU A 278 -9.03 -7.16 -14.88
C LEU A 278 -8.26 -5.86 -14.69
N SER A 279 -6.98 -5.86 -15.01
CA SER A 279 -6.16 -4.67 -15.15
C SER A 279 -5.61 -4.61 -16.57
N ILE A 280 -5.78 -3.49 -17.25
CA ILE A 280 -5.16 -3.26 -18.55
C ILE A 280 -4.46 -1.92 -18.50
N ASP A 281 -3.15 -1.96 -18.75
CA ASP A 281 -2.36 -0.76 -18.88
C ASP A 281 -2.37 -0.20 -20.30
N ASP A 282 -2.32 1.13 -20.38
CA ASP A 282 -2.29 1.92 -21.62
C ASP A 282 -3.40 1.55 -22.64
N TYR A 283 -4.59 1.22 -22.14
CA TYR A 283 -5.75 0.89 -22.97
C TYR A 283 -6.37 2.15 -23.60
N GLY A 284 -5.82 2.60 -24.72
CA GLY A 284 -6.23 3.80 -25.44
C GLY A 284 -7.43 3.65 -26.40
N LEU A 285 -8.16 2.52 -26.37
CA LEU A 285 -9.25 2.21 -27.31
C LEU A 285 -10.64 2.32 -26.66
N PRO A 286 -11.73 2.53 -27.42
CA PRO A 286 -13.07 2.54 -26.87
C PRO A 286 -13.50 1.14 -26.38
N LEU A 287 -14.46 1.10 -25.44
CA LEU A 287 -15.08 -0.13 -24.95
C LEU A 287 -16.52 -0.23 -25.42
N GLN A 288 -16.82 -1.27 -26.18
CA GLN A 288 -18.20 -1.57 -26.56
C GLN A 288 -18.96 -2.25 -25.40
N PRO A 289 -20.27 -2.01 -25.25
CA PRO A 289 -21.11 -2.76 -24.32
C PRO A 289 -20.97 -4.28 -24.51
N GLY A 290 -20.95 -5.03 -23.40
CA GLY A 290 -20.88 -6.49 -23.42
C GLY A 290 -19.49 -7.11 -23.64
N VAL A 291 -18.45 -6.30 -23.88
CA VAL A 291 -17.07 -6.80 -24.07
C VAL A 291 -16.42 -7.26 -22.76
N LEU A 292 -16.74 -6.60 -21.64
CA LEU A 292 -16.21 -6.95 -20.34
C LEU A 292 -16.91 -8.18 -19.74
N PRO A 293 -16.20 -9.07 -19.02
CA PRO A 293 -16.80 -10.24 -18.37
C PRO A 293 -17.92 -9.86 -17.39
N PRO A 294 -19.03 -10.62 -17.34
CA PRO A 294 -20.20 -10.28 -16.53
C PRO A 294 -19.99 -10.46 -15.01
N ASN A 295 -18.94 -11.19 -14.60
CA ASN A 295 -18.61 -11.44 -13.19
C ASN A 295 -17.49 -10.53 -12.66
N LEU A 296 -17.12 -9.49 -13.42
CA LEU A 296 -16.01 -8.63 -13.08
C LEU A 296 -16.35 -7.73 -11.89
N HIS A 297 -15.57 -7.82 -10.81
CA HIS A 297 -15.76 -7.04 -9.59
C HIS A 297 -14.78 -5.86 -9.49
N THR A 298 -13.61 -5.99 -10.12
CA THR A 298 -12.53 -5.00 -10.10
C THR A 298 -12.03 -4.76 -11.53
N LEU A 299 -12.07 -3.51 -11.97
CA LEU A 299 -11.57 -3.09 -13.28
C LEU A 299 -10.61 -1.93 -13.12
N TYR A 300 -9.40 -2.10 -13.66
CA TYR A 300 -8.40 -1.05 -13.77
C TYR A 300 -8.05 -0.82 -15.24
N LEU A 301 -8.19 0.41 -15.69
CA LEU A 301 -7.82 0.84 -17.05
C LEU A 301 -6.92 2.06 -16.92
N SER A 302 -5.65 1.94 -17.27
CA SER A 302 -4.81 3.11 -17.53
C SER A 302 -4.85 3.47 -19.01
N GLY A 303 -4.55 4.72 -19.39
CA GLY A 303 -4.66 5.18 -20.78
C GLY A 303 -6.08 5.44 -21.30
N PHE A 304 -7.12 4.77 -20.76
CA PHE A 304 -8.49 4.92 -21.26
C PHE A 304 -9.06 6.33 -21.07
N ASN A 305 -9.43 6.97 -22.19
CA ASN A 305 -10.00 8.31 -22.24
C ASN A 305 -11.12 8.44 -23.31
N HIS A 306 -11.98 7.43 -23.40
CA HIS A 306 -13.15 7.42 -24.30
C HIS A 306 -14.45 7.52 -23.53
N PRO A 307 -15.52 8.09 -24.09
CA PRO A 307 -16.82 8.11 -23.42
C PRO A 307 -17.30 6.72 -23.02
N LEU A 308 -17.87 6.61 -21.84
CA LEU A 308 -18.51 5.38 -21.36
C LEU A 308 -20.01 5.43 -21.68
N ALA A 309 -20.54 4.37 -22.29
CA ALA A 309 -21.97 4.22 -22.55
C ALA A 309 -22.62 3.33 -21.48
N ILE A 310 -23.96 3.39 -21.39
CA ILE A 310 -24.73 2.47 -20.55
C ILE A 310 -24.48 1.03 -21.03
N GLY A 311 -24.19 0.12 -20.08
CA GLY A 311 -23.87 -1.27 -20.39
C GLY A 311 -22.41 -1.54 -20.80
N THR A 312 -21.57 -0.51 -20.94
CA THR A 312 -20.11 -0.69 -21.12
C THR A 312 -19.48 -1.34 -19.89
N LEU A 313 -19.89 -0.94 -18.69
CA LEU A 313 -19.39 -1.49 -17.43
C LEU A 313 -20.35 -2.57 -16.90
N PRO A 314 -19.85 -3.73 -16.43
CA PRO A 314 -20.71 -4.81 -15.94
C PRO A 314 -21.36 -4.46 -14.59
N ASN A 315 -22.60 -4.90 -14.39
CA ASN A 315 -23.38 -4.63 -13.16
C ASN A 315 -22.77 -5.23 -11.87
N SER A 316 -21.88 -6.20 -11.99
CA SER A 316 -21.14 -6.81 -10.87
C SER A 316 -20.03 -5.91 -10.31
N LEU A 317 -19.66 -4.84 -11.02
CA LEU A 317 -18.47 -4.06 -10.71
C LEU A 317 -18.60 -3.33 -9.36
N THR A 318 -17.62 -3.52 -8.49
CA THR A 318 -17.55 -2.87 -7.16
C THR A 318 -16.37 -1.91 -7.02
N LYS A 319 -15.34 -2.05 -7.86
CA LYS A 319 -14.13 -1.21 -7.86
C LYS A 319 -13.77 -0.85 -9.29
N LEU A 320 -13.65 0.44 -9.55
CA LEU A 320 -13.25 0.99 -10.84
C LEU A 320 -12.12 2.00 -10.64
N ARG A 321 -11.03 1.83 -11.40
CA ARG A 321 -9.94 2.82 -11.53
C ARG A 321 -9.75 3.10 -13.02
N ILE A 322 -9.97 4.34 -13.44
CA ILE A 322 -9.70 4.77 -14.82
C ILE A 322 -8.74 5.95 -14.75
N GLY A 323 -7.46 5.70 -15.04
CA GLY A 323 -6.37 6.63 -14.71
C GLY A 323 -6.43 7.94 -15.50
N SER A 324 -6.56 7.83 -16.83
CA SER A 324 -6.45 8.94 -17.78
C SER A 324 -7.80 9.53 -18.20
N TYR A 325 -8.90 9.10 -17.57
CA TYR A 325 -10.26 9.47 -17.97
C TYR A 325 -10.55 10.96 -17.73
N ASN A 326 -10.81 11.68 -18.82
CA ASN A 326 -11.22 13.08 -18.82
C ASN A 326 -12.37 13.30 -19.83
N GLN A 327 -13.36 12.42 -19.80
CA GLN A 327 -14.60 12.55 -20.57
C GLN A 327 -15.77 12.82 -19.62
N PRO A 328 -16.86 13.48 -20.04
CA PRO A 328 -18.02 13.66 -19.18
C PRO A 328 -18.60 12.31 -18.74
N LEU A 329 -19.09 12.24 -17.50
CA LEU A 329 -19.87 11.10 -17.01
C LEU A 329 -21.36 11.37 -17.23
N LEU A 330 -22.02 10.50 -17.99
CA LEU A 330 -23.47 10.56 -18.17
C LEU A 330 -24.18 9.79 -17.03
N PRO A 331 -25.44 10.16 -16.71
CA PRO A 331 -26.25 9.43 -15.74
C PRO A 331 -26.34 7.93 -16.05
N PHE A 332 -26.38 7.10 -15.01
CA PHE A 332 -26.55 5.63 -15.09
C PHE A 332 -25.46 4.83 -15.81
N VAL A 333 -24.37 5.47 -16.24
CA VAL A 333 -23.22 4.77 -16.86
C VAL A 333 -22.41 3.98 -15.84
N LEU A 334 -22.31 4.48 -14.61
CA LEU A 334 -21.64 3.78 -13.53
C LEU A 334 -22.57 2.74 -12.89
N PRO A 335 -22.11 1.49 -12.65
CA PRO A 335 -22.94 0.45 -12.05
C PRO A 335 -23.43 0.80 -10.63
N ASN A 336 -24.69 0.48 -10.35
CA ASN A 336 -25.34 0.75 -9.04
C ASN A 336 -24.70 0.04 -7.84
N LYS A 337 -23.84 -0.98 -8.05
CA LYS A 337 -23.10 -1.69 -6.99
C LYS A 337 -21.69 -1.14 -6.76
N LEU A 338 -21.29 -0.10 -7.49
CA LEU A 338 -19.93 0.43 -7.44
C LEU A 338 -19.65 1.06 -6.07
N LYS A 339 -18.62 0.54 -5.39
CA LYS A 339 -18.22 0.98 -4.03
C LYS A 339 -17.01 1.90 -4.05
N LYS A 340 -16.11 1.72 -5.02
CA LYS A 340 -14.86 2.49 -5.12
C LYS A 340 -14.67 2.99 -6.55
N LEU A 341 -14.60 4.30 -6.72
CA LEU A 341 -14.33 4.96 -7.99
C LEU A 341 -13.05 5.80 -7.86
N ARG A 342 -12.11 5.61 -8.79
CA ARG A 342 -10.91 6.44 -8.92
C ARG A 342 -10.73 6.93 -10.35
N MET A 343 -10.64 8.24 -10.55
CA MET A 343 -10.38 8.89 -11.83
C MET A 343 -9.40 10.05 -11.61
N PHE A 344 -8.10 9.77 -11.73
CA PHE A 344 -7.07 10.73 -11.30
C PHE A 344 -6.93 11.94 -12.23
N SER A 345 -7.22 11.77 -13.52
CA SER A 345 -7.09 12.82 -14.55
C SER A 345 -8.42 13.48 -14.92
N TYR A 346 -9.48 13.26 -14.13
CA TYR A 346 -10.81 13.80 -14.40
C TYR A 346 -10.86 15.31 -14.14
N LYS A 347 -10.82 16.12 -15.20
CA LYS A 347 -10.81 17.59 -15.17
C LYS A 347 -12.11 18.20 -15.73
N GLN A 348 -13.20 17.44 -15.68
CA GLN A 348 -14.50 17.93 -16.15
C GLN A 348 -15.05 19.01 -15.19
N PRO A 349 -15.78 20.01 -15.71
CA PRO A 349 -16.24 21.16 -14.93
C PRO A 349 -17.40 20.84 -13.97
N SER A 350 -18.10 19.72 -14.18
CA SER A 350 -19.22 19.32 -13.34
C SER A 350 -19.40 17.80 -13.32
N ILE A 351 -20.15 17.33 -12.34
CA ILE A 351 -20.64 15.96 -12.25
C ILE A 351 -22.15 16.07 -12.04
N GLY A 352 -22.93 15.74 -13.07
CA GLY A 352 -24.38 15.95 -13.07
C GLY A 352 -25.15 15.08 -12.06
N PRO A 353 -26.46 15.34 -11.88
CA PRO A 353 -27.34 14.46 -11.10
C PRO A 353 -27.29 13.02 -11.60
N ASP A 354 -27.47 12.05 -10.69
CA ASP A 354 -27.59 10.61 -10.98
C ASP A 354 -26.40 9.95 -11.72
N THR A 355 -25.26 10.65 -11.77
CA THR A 355 -24.01 10.14 -12.39
C THR A 355 -23.23 9.21 -11.47
N LEU A 356 -23.15 9.55 -10.18
CA LEU A 356 -22.45 8.77 -9.16
C LEU A 356 -23.42 7.81 -8.44
N PRO A 357 -23.09 6.53 -8.26
CA PRO A 357 -24.00 5.62 -7.58
C PRO A 357 -24.00 5.85 -6.06
N SER A 358 -25.18 5.77 -5.44
CA SER A 358 -25.39 5.94 -3.99
C SER A 358 -24.66 4.89 -3.12
N SER A 359 -24.21 3.79 -3.75
CA SER A 359 -23.39 2.75 -3.13
C SER A 359 -21.92 3.13 -2.90
N LEU A 360 -21.47 4.28 -3.39
CA LEU A 360 -20.07 4.70 -3.29
C LEU A 360 -19.63 4.89 -1.84
N VAL A 361 -18.52 4.24 -1.52
CA VAL A 361 -17.81 4.35 -0.23
C VAL A 361 -16.52 5.14 -0.37
N LEU A 362 -15.88 5.08 -1.55
CA LEU A 362 -14.66 5.80 -1.87
C LEU A 362 -14.80 6.47 -3.24
N LEU A 363 -14.59 7.78 -3.26
CA LEU A 363 -14.45 8.58 -4.48
C LEU A 363 -13.07 9.25 -4.48
N ASP A 364 -12.34 9.09 -5.59
CA ASP A 364 -11.02 9.69 -5.79
C ASP A 364 -10.98 10.36 -7.16
N ILE A 365 -11.14 11.67 -7.17
CA ILE A 365 -11.19 12.53 -8.37
C ILE A 365 -10.16 13.64 -8.19
N ALA A 366 -8.92 13.21 -8.00
CA ALA A 366 -7.82 14.08 -7.59
C ALA A 366 -7.64 15.30 -8.51
N SER A 367 -7.83 15.22 -9.83
CA SER A 367 -7.66 16.39 -10.72
C SER A 367 -8.93 17.16 -11.03
N PHE A 368 -10.00 17.01 -10.24
CA PHE A 368 -11.27 17.72 -10.50
C PHE A 368 -11.11 19.24 -10.41
N THR A 369 -11.54 19.94 -11.47
CA THR A 369 -11.46 21.41 -11.60
C THR A 369 -12.82 22.10 -11.46
N GLY A 370 -13.89 21.31 -11.33
CA GLY A 370 -15.26 21.78 -11.34
C GLY A 370 -15.86 22.13 -9.98
N THR A 371 -17.16 22.43 -9.99
CA THR A 371 -17.96 22.71 -8.80
C THR A 371 -18.68 21.45 -8.31
N LEU A 372 -18.56 21.14 -7.02
CA LEU A 372 -19.28 20.00 -6.41
C LEU A 372 -20.74 20.35 -6.06
N GLU A 373 -21.16 21.60 -6.29
CA GLU A 373 -22.57 22.02 -6.24
C GLU A 373 -23.46 21.25 -7.23
N SER A 374 -22.85 20.69 -8.27
CA SER A 374 -23.52 19.84 -9.26
C SER A 374 -23.97 18.47 -8.74
N PHE A 375 -23.55 18.06 -7.54
CA PHE A 375 -24.09 16.87 -6.89
C PHE A 375 -25.50 17.15 -6.36
N CYS A 376 -26.52 16.92 -7.19
CA CYS A 376 -27.91 16.98 -6.72
C CYS A 376 -28.35 15.76 -5.91
N GLN A 377 -27.49 14.74 -5.75
CA GLN A 377 -27.80 13.51 -5.03
C GLN A 377 -26.91 13.29 -3.79
N PRO A 378 -27.48 12.84 -2.66
CA PRO A 378 -26.70 12.49 -1.48
C PRO A 378 -25.91 11.20 -1.69
N LEU A 379 -24.67 11.14 -1.17
CA LEU A 379 -23.84 9.92 -1.15
C LEU A 379 -23.76 9.37 0.29
N PRO A 380 -24.80 8.64 0.76
CA PRO A 380 -24.93 8.30 2.19
C PRO A 380 -23.84 7.37 2.71
N LEU A 381 -23.23 6.56 1.84
CA LEU A 381 -22.20 5.58 2.21
C LEU A 381 -20.76 6.10 2.03
N LEU A 382 -20.58 7.33 1.55
CA LEU A 382 -19.26 7.86 1.22
C LEU A 382 -18.44 8.12 2.49
N HIS A 383 -17.33 7.42 2.63
CA HIS A 383 -16.43 7.54 3.78
C HIS A 383 -15.07 8.17 3.42
N LYS A 384 -14.72 8.21 2.13
CA LYS A 384 -13.43 8.71 1.66
C LYS A 384 -13.60 9.47 0.35
N LEU A 385 -13.15 10.72 0.35
CA LEU A 385 -13.25 11.63 -0.80
C LEU A 385 -11.89 12.28 -1.05
N ILE A 386 -11.21 11.89 -2.13
CA ILE A 386 -9.93 12.50 -2.53
C ILE A 386 -10.19 13.46 -3.69
N ILE A 387 -9.78 14.72 -3.54
CA ILE A 387 -9.99 15.84 -4.48
C ILE A 387 -8.85 16.86 -4.36
N ASN A 388 -8.01 17.03 -5.37
CA ASN A 388 -6.99 18.09 -5.33
C ASN A 388 -7.65 19.40 -5.78
N SER A 389 -7.60 20.42 -4.90
CA SER A 389 -8.01 21.80 -5.20
C SER A 389 -9.52 22.03 -5.26
N TYR A 390 -10.20 21.77 -4.14
CA TYR A 390 -11.57 22.23 -3.97
C TYR A 390 -11.61 23.58 -3.26
N ASN A 391 -12.37 24.52 -3.81
CA ASN A 391 -12.54 25.86 -3.25
C ASN A 391 -13.96 26.17 -2.73
N GLN A 392 -14.96 25.30 -2.94
CA GLN A 392 -16.38 25.60 -2.59
C GLN A 392 -16.89 24.89 -1.32
N SER A 393 -18.21 24.79 -1.11
CA SER A 393 -18.86 24.17 0.05
C SER A 393 -19.22 22.68 -0.16
N LEU A 394 -18.71 21.78 0.69
CA LEU A 394 -19.02 20.33 0.66
C LEU A 394 -20.32 19.95 1.39
N ALA A 395 -21.06 20.93 1.92
CA ALA A 395 -22.16 20.69 2.86
C ALA A 395 -23.28 19.79 2.29
N LEU A 396 -23.66 20.00 1.02
CA LEU A 396 -24.75 19.25 0.37
C LEU A 396 -24.38 17.79 0.09
N LEU A 397 -23.10 17.50 -0.15
CA LEU A 397 -22.62 16.17 -0.52
C LEU A 397 -22.56 15.19 0.66
N LEU A 398 -22.44 15.69 1.89
CA LEU A 398 -21.90 14.94 3.03
C LEU A 398 -22.88 14.76 4.19
N THR A 399 -24.17 14.99 3.97
CA THR A 399 -25.24 15.07 4.99
C THR A 399 -25.38 13.87 5.95
N LYS A 400 -24.84 12.69 5.61
CA LYS A 400 -24.85 11.48 6.47
C LYS A 400 -23.47 10.84 6.67
N THR A 401 -22.40 11.49 6.22
CA THR A 401 -21.06 10.91 6.27
C THR A 401 -20.47 11.01 7.69
N LYS A 402 -20.13 9.88 8.31
CA LYS A 402 -19.56 9.86 9.67
C LYS A 402 -18.05 10.10 9.68
N ARG A 403 -17.35 9.63 8.64
CA ARG A 403 -15.91 9.78 8.49
C ARG A 403 -15.62 10.32 7.11
N LEU A 404 -14.75 11.32 7.03
CA LEU A 404 -14.31 11.94 5.80
C LEU A 404 -12.77 12.02 5.80
N VAL A 405 -12.18 11.60 4.70
CA VAL A 405 -10.75 11.77 4.44
C VAL A 405 -10.62 12.63 3.20
N LEU A 406 -10.13 13.86 3.36
CA LEU A 406 -9.84 14.81 2.30
C LEU A 406 -8.33 14.95 2.10
N TRP A 407 -7.93 14.91 0.84
CA TRP A 407 -6.56 15.19 0.40
C TRP A 407 -6.63 16.34 -0.58
N LEU A 408 -6.16 17.52 -0.17
CA LEU A 408 -6.23 18.77 -0.93
C LEU A 408 -4.82 19.19 -1.40
N LYS A 409 -4.74 19.97 -2.48
CA LYS A 409 -3.47 20.59 -2.89
C LYS A 409 -3.13 21.78 -1.98
N THR A 410 -4.13 22.63 -1.75
CA THR A 410 -4.11 23.83 -0.92
C THR A 410 -5.47 24.02 -0.26
N ILE A 411 -5.51 24.60 0.95
CA ILE A 411 -6.74 25.17 1.50
C ILE A 411 -6.84 26.61 0.96
N PRO A 412 -7.94 26.99 0.27
CA PRO A 412 -8.11 28.34 -0.25
C PRO A 412 -8.06 29.38 0.87
N ASN A 413 -7.57 30.59 0.55
CA ASN A 413 -7.50 31.66 1.54
C ASN A 413 -8.82 32.45 1.55
N PRO A 414 -9.55 32.51 2.69
CA PRO A 414 -10.79 33.26 2.83
C PRO A 414 -10.69 34.71 2.37
N GLN A 415 -9.53 35.35 2.60
CA GLN A 415 -9.33 36.77 2.33
C GLN A 415 -8.94 37.07 0.87
N LYS A 416 -8.50 36.08 0.11
CA LYS A 416 -8.10 36.25 -1.30
C LYS A 416 -9.10 35.66 -2.29
N ASP A 417 -9.70 34.51 -1.97
CA ASP A 417 -10.42 33.69 -2.95
C ASP A 417 -11.94 33.73 -2.79
N GLY A 418 -12.47 34.45 -1.80
CA GLY A 418 -13.92 34.59 -1.53
C GLY A 418 -14.64 33.28 -1.13
N THR A 419 -13.96 32.14 -1.19
CA THR A 419 -14.54 30.81 -0.96
C THR A 419 -13.67 30.00 -0.01
N CYS A 420 -14.27 29.41 1.03
CA CYS A 420 -13.57 28.69 2.10
C CYS A 420 -13.96 27.21 2.09
N LEU A 421 -13.08 26.34 2.61
CA LEU A 421 -13.48 25.03 3.09
C LEU A 421 -14.54 25.21 4.19
N ASN A 422 -15.81 25.00 3.84
CA ASN A 422 -16.94 25.15 4.76
C ASN A 422 -17.60 23.79 4.99
N LEU A 423 -17.24 23.16 6.12
CA LEU A 423 -17.81 21.90 6.58
C LEU A 423 -18.80 22.10 7.73
N ILE A 424 -19.16 23.33 8.09
CA ILE A 424 -19.93 23.65 9.30
C ILE A 424 -21.26 22.89 9.34
N ASN A 425 -21.93 22.76 8.20
CA ASN A 425 -23.26 22.15 8.09
C ASN A 425 -23.22 20.62 7.90
N THR A 426 -22.08 19.98 8.16
CA THR A 426 -21.95 18.51 8.06
C THR A 426 -22.01 17.86 9.43
N SER A 427 -22.49 16.61 9.51
CA SER A 427 -22.56 15.82 10.75
C SER A 427 -21.36 14.87 10.92
N ILE A 428 -20.18 15.27 10.42
CA ILE A 428 -18.99 14.40 10.37
C ILE A 428 -18.40 14.26 11.78
N GLU A 429 -18.05 13.04 12.17
CA GLU A 429 -17.38 12.75 13.44
C GLU A 429 -15.86 12.62 13.29
N SER A 430 -15.36 12.21 12.12
CA SER A 430 -13.93 12.04 11.85
C SER A 430 -13.52 12.72 10.57
N LEU A 431 -12.50 13.56 10.63
CA LEU A 431 -11.95 14.29 9.49
C LEU A 431 -10.44 14.07 9.41
N HIS A 432 -9.97 13.56 8.28
CA HIS A 432 -8.56 13.57 7.94
C HIS A 432 -8.35 14.59 6.84
N LEU A 433 -7.65 15.69 7.13
CA LEU A 433 -7.23 16.69 6.17
C LEU A 433 -5.75 16.51 5.89
N SER A 434 -5.40 16.40 4.63
CA SER A 434 -4.01 16.50 4.20
C SER A 434 -3.89 17.55 3.12
N CYS A 435 -2.82 18.32 3.16
CA CYS A 435 -2.49 19.29 2.13
C CYS A 435 -1.10 19.01 1.54
N SER A 436 -0.96 19.14 0.22
CA SER A 436 0.38 19.05 -0.40
C SER A 436 1.27 20.23 -0.03
N MET A 437 0.68 21.42 0.19
CA MET A 437 1.38 22.63 0.65
C MET A 437 0.95 23.03 2.07
N LYS A 438 1.83 23.71 2.80
CA LYS A 438 1.51 24.28 4.12
C LYS A 438 0.31 25.23 3.99
N SER A 439 -0.82 24.82 4.55
CA SER A 439 -2.08 25.57 4.47
C SER A 439 -2.55 25.99 5.85
N ILE A 440 -3.50 26.93 5.95
CA ILE A 440 -4.04 27.44 7.23
C ILE A 440 -5.54 27.13 7.29
N LEU A 441 -6.01 26.59 8.41
CA LEU A 441 -7.44 26.50 8.73
C LEU A 441 -7.90 27.76 9.47
N TYR A 442 -9.09 28.23 9.12
CA TYR A 442 -9.69 29.44 9.68
C TYR A 442 -10.86 29.09 10.61
N PRO A 443 -11.23 29.99 11.55
CA PRO A 443 -12.36 29.78 12.44
C PRO A 443 -13.65 29.54 11.66
N LYS A 444 -14.59 28.78 12.24
CA LYS A 444 -15.88 28.45 11.59
C LYS A 444 -15.72 27.74 10.24
N THR A 445 -14.74 26.85 10.09
CA THR A 445 -14.59 26.01 8.88
C THR A 445 -14.96 24.55 9.13
N LEU A 446 -14.87 24.09 10.38
CA LEU A 446 -15.09 22.70 10.78
C LEU A 446 -16.50 22.50 11.41
N PRO A 447 -17.09 21.29 11.29
CA PRO A 447 -18.38 20.99 11.89
C PRO A 447 -18.30 20.89 13.41
N SER A 448 -19.37 21.28 14.10
CA SER A 448 -19.47 21.19 15.56
C SER A 448 -19.56 19.75 16.07
N THR A 449 -19.85 18.77 15.22
CA THR A 449 -19.92 17.33 15.58
C THR A 449 -18.56 16.61 15.55
N LEU A 450 -17.48 17.29 15.15
CA LEU A 450 -16.21 16.66 14.86
C LEU A 450 -15.49 16.18 16.13
N LYS A 451 -15.26 14.87 16.24
CA LYS A 451 -14.57 14.21 17.36
C LYS A 451 -13.10 13.90 17.07
N TYR A 452 -12.80 13.44 15.86
CA TYR A 452 -11.47 13.00 15.45
C TYR A 452 -10.93 13.87 14.31
N LEU A 453 -9.82 14.57 14.54
CA LEU A 453 -9.18 15.37 13.52
C LEU A 453 -7.74 14.90 13.29
N THR A 454 -7.40 14.62 12.05
CA THR A 454 -6.01 14.41 11.62
C THR A 454 -5.63 15.46 10.58
N LEU A 455 -4.53 16.16 10.80
CA LEU A 455 -3.98 17.20 9.95
C LEU A 455 -2.60 16.79 9.43
N TYR A 456 -2.40 16.87 8.12
CA TYR A 456 -1.09 16.69 7.48
C TYR A 456 -0.74 17.97 6.72
N ASN A 457 0.35 18.64 7.10
CA ASN A 457 0.77 19.93 6.53
C ASN A 457 -0.28 21.06 6.64
N VAL A 458 -1.16 21.04 7.65
CA VAL A 458 -2.21 22.06 7.87
C VAL A 458 -2.04 22.73 9.23
N ASN A 459 -1.86 24.06 9.22
CA ASN A 459 -1.61 24.88 10.39
C ASN A 459 -2.92 25.41 10.99
N ILE A 460 -2.93 25.53 12.31
CA ILE A 460 -3.94 26.23 13.09
C ILE A 460 -3.28 27.46 13.70
N LYS A 461 -3.79 28.66 13.41
CA LYS A 461 -3.18 29.93 13.86
C LYS A 461 -4.05 30.77 14.79
N SER A 462 -5.32 30.41 14.98
CA SER A 462 -6.27 31.19 15.77
C SER A 462 -7.15 30.31 16.65
N LYS A 463 -7.62 30.89 17.78
CA LYS A 463 -8.60 30.23 18.66
C LYS A 463 -9.94 30.09 17.94
N GLY A 464 -10.68 29.04 18.26
CA GLY A 464 -12.02 28.77 17.67
C GLY A 464 -12.00 28.08 16.30
N VAL A 465 -10.83 27.61 15.83
CA VAL A 465 -10.73 26.73 14.65
C VAL A 465 -11.17 25.30 15.00
N LEU A 466 -10.69 24.78 16.14
CA LEU A 466 -11.04 23.45 16.62
C LEU A 466 -12.39 23.49 17.35
N PRO A 467 -13.35 22.62 16.99
CA PRO A 467 -14.63 22.55 17.70
C PRO A 467 -14.44 21.95 19.11
N THR A 468 -15.30 22.35 20.04
CA THR A 468 -15.28 21.90 21.44
C THR A 468 -15.63 20.42 21.64
N SER A 469 -16.13 19.76 20.60
CA SER A 469 -16.40 18.32 20.57
C SER A 469 -15.17 17.48 20.17
N CYS A 470 -14.07 18.12 19.75
CA CYS A 470 -12.86 17.43 19.32
C CYS A 470 -12.19 16.76 20.52
N ILE A 471 -11.99 15.44 20.43
CA ILE A 471 -11.39 14.59 21.48
C ILE A 471 -10.02 14.04 21.07
N TYR A 472 -9.77 13.90 19.75
CA TYR A 472 -8.55 13.36 19.20
C TYR A 472 -7.99 14.32 18.15
N LEU A 473 -6.72 14.71 18.32
CA LEU A 473 -6.02 15.56 17.37
C LEU A 473 -4.69 14.90 16.99
N LYS A 474 -4.52 14.60 15.70
CA LYS A 474 -3.22 14.20 15.15
C LYS A 474 -2.72 15.28 14.22
N SER A 475 -1.52 15.80 14.45
CA SER A 475 -0.87 16.77 13.57
C SER A 475 0.42 16.15 13.07
N VAL A 476 0.61 16.12 11.76
CA VAL A 476 1.79 15.54 11.13
C VAL A 476 2.55 16.63 10.39
N ASN A 477 3.87 16.68 10.62
CA ASN A 477 4.82 17.66 10.08
C ASN A 477 4.65 19.11 10.58
N GLN A 478 3.84 19.34 11.62
CA GLN A 478 3.63 20.67 12.20
C GLN A 478 3.32 20.61 13.70
N THR A 479 3.81 21.60 14.45
CA THR A 479 3.48 21.83 15.85
C THR A 479 2.29 22.77 15.97
N ILE A 480 1.25 22.35 16.68
CA ILE A 480 0.10 23.20 17.01
C ILE A 480 0.40 23.88 18.34
N ASN A 481 0.17 25.19 18.44
CA ASN A 481 0.28 25.93 19.69
C ASN A 481 -0.73 25.35 20.71
N PRO A 482 -0.29 24.89 21.90
CA PRO A 482 -1.17 24.36 22.94
C PRO A 482 -2.34 25.28 23.31
N ASP A 483 -2.15 26.60 23.29
CA ASP A 483 -3.19 27.59 23.63
C ASP A 483 -4.37 27.60 22.65
N LEU A 484 -4.20 26.99 21.48
CA LEU A 484 -5.23 26.88 20.44
C LEU A 484 -6.02 25.57 20.54
N ILE A 485 -5.62 24.65 21.42
CA ILE A 485 -6.23 23.33 21.56
C ILE A 485 -7.32 23.39 22.64
N PRO A 486 -8.58 23.01 22.33
CA PRO A 486 -9.65 22.95 23.33
C PRO A 486 -9.35 21.93 24.42
N ASN A 487 -9.81 22.20 25.65
CA ASN A 487 -9.68 21.30 26.80
C ASN A 487 -10.32 19.91 26.59
N SER A 488 -11.23 19.79 25.61
CA SER A 488 -11.88 18.54 25.24
C SER A 488 -10.93 17.53 24.58
N VAL A 489 -9.78 17.97 24.05
CA VAL A 489 -8.83 17.10 23.35
C VAL A 489 -8.04 16.29 24.37
N THR A 490 -8.40 15.02 24.52
CA THR A 490 -7.77 14.10 25.48
C THR A 490 -6.57 13.35 24.90
N TYR A 491 -6.40 13.33 23.57
CA TYR A 491 -5.30 12.63 22.92
C TYR A 491 -4.70 13.45 21.76
N ILE A 492 -3.39 13.71 21.85
CA ILE A 492 -2.62 14.42 20.82
C ILE A 492 -1.51 13.52 20.29
N LYS A 493 -1.49 13.28 18.99
CA LYS A 493 -0.38 12.57 18.31
C LYS A 493 0.35 13.52 17.37
N LYS A 494 1.64 13.76 17.66
CA LYS A 494 2.54 14.55 16.81
C LYS A 494 3.19 13.69 15.73
#